data_AF-A0A510LAR4-F1
#
_entry.id   AF-A0A510LAR4-F1
#
_cell.length_a   1.000
_cell.length_b   1.000
_cell.length_c   1.000
_cell.angle_alpha   90.00
_cell.angle_beta   90.00
_cell.angle_gamma   90.00
#
_symmetry.space_group_name_H-M   'P 1'
#
loop_
_entity.id
_entity.type
_entity.pdbx_description
1 polymer ?
#
loop_
_entity_poly.entity_id
_entity_poly.type
_entity_poly.pdbx_seq_one_letter_code
_entity_poly.pdbx_strand_id
1 'polypeptide(L)' 'MKKKRWRAKHGGYYHYINFQFKTDWTVEAFSKEDDINYNLGNYFETKEEAEKCAEYIKKCVLEWHEKRDNNE' A
#
# COMPACT_ATOMS: atom_id res chain seq x y z
N MET A 1 -14.27 -18.49 -4.49
CA MET A 1 -13.86 -17.51 -5.52
C MET A 1 -13.08 -16.40 -4.82
N LYS A 2 -11.83 -16.09 -5.24
CA LYS A 2 -11.15 -14.89 -4.74
C LYS A 2 -11.99 -13.69 -5.17
N LYS A 3 -12.39 -12.84 -4.23
CA LYS A 3 -13.10 -11.59 -4.53
C LYS A 3 -12.19 -10.78 -5.46
N LYS A 4 -12.68 -10.42 -6.65
CA LYS A 4 -11.90 -9.60 -7.59
C LYS A 4 -11.66 -8.26 -6.89
N ARG A 5 -10.40 -7.94 -6.62
CA ARG A 5 -10.03 -6.66 -6.05
C ARG A 5 -10.27 -5.57 -7.09
N TRP A 6 -10.63 -4.39 -6.62
CA TRP A 6 -10.75 -3.22 -7.48
C TRP A 6 -9.37 -2.88 -8.07
N ARG A 7 -9.34 -2.51 -9.36
CA ARG A 7 -8.17 -2.00 -10.08
C ARG A 7 -8.63 -0.87 -10.98
N ALA A 8 -7.87 0.22 -11.06
CA ALA A 8 -8.19 1.30 -11.97
C ALA A 8 -8.14 0.82 -13.44
N LYS A 9 -8.84 1.54 -14.31
CA LYS A 9 -8.69 1.38 -15.77
C LYS A 9 -7.39 2.04 -16.24
N HIS A 10 -6.93 1.71 -17.45
CA HIS A 10 -5.80 2.41 -18.07
C HIS A 10 -6.05 3.93 -18.08
N GLY A 11 -5.07 4.71 -17.62
CA GLY A 11 -5.17 6.15 -17.45
C GLY A 11 -5.95 6.61 -16.21
N GLY A 12 -6.50 5.68 -15.42
CA GLY A 12 -7.07 5.95 -14.10
C GLY A 12 -5.98 6.09 -13.05
N TYR A 13 -6.32 6.66 -11.89
CA TYR A 13 -5.38 6.87 -10.81
C TYR A 13 -5.61 5.84 -9.69
N TYR A 14 -4.55 5.49 -8.99
CA TYR A 14 -4.62 4.77 -7.73
C TYR A 14 -3.63 5.36 -6.73
N HIS A 15 -3.90 5.12 -5.45
CA HIS A 15 -3.04 5.51 -4.35
C HIS A 15 -2.18 4.34 -3.89
N TYR A 16 -0.98 4.63 -3.42
CA TYR A 16 -0.05 3.64 -2.90
C TYR A 16 0.77 4.24 -1.76
N ILE A 17 1.40 3.38 -0.96
CA ILE A 17 2.30 3.76 0.12
C ILE A 17 3.73 3.67 -0.41
N ASN A 18 4.48 4.76 -0.32
CA ASN A 18 5.86 4.83 -0.77
C ASN A 18 6.84 4.32 0.31
N PHE A 19 8.14 4.30 -0.02
CA PHE A 19 9.19 3.79 0.87
C PHE A 19 9.35 4.59 2.18
N GLN A 20 8.76 5.78 2.29
CA GLN A 20 8.74 6.59 3.51
C GLN A 20 7.50 6.33 4.37
N PHE A 21 6.71 5.29 4.05
CA PHE A 21 5.38 5.04 4.62
C PHE A 21 4.43 6.23 4.47
N LYS A 22 4.55 6.97 3.36
CA LYS A 22 3.62 8.06 3.03
C LYS A 22 2.77 7.67 1.83
N THR A 23 1.55 8.17 1.81
CA THR A 23 0.65 8.00 0.67
C THR A 23 1.07 8.88 -0.51
N ASP A 24 1.10 8.28 -1.68
CA ASP A 24 1.28 8.96 -2.96
C ASP A 24 0.25 8.40 -3.98
N TRP A 25 0.28 8.88 -5.22
CA TRP A 25 -0.59 8.41 -6.29
C TRP A 25 0.16 8.27 -7.60
N THR A 26 -0.36 7.43 -8.50
CA THR A 26 0.16 7.29 -9.86
C THR A 26 -0.98 6.94 -10.83
N VAL A 27 -0.64 6.90 -12.11
CA VAL A 27 -1.55 6.53 -13.20
C VAL A 27 -1.36 5.04 -13.51
N GLU A 28 -2.46 4.29 -13.54
CA GLU A 28 -2.47 2.92 -14.03
C GLU A 28 -2.16 2.89 -15.53
N ALA A 29 -1.01 2.33 -15.87
CA ALA A 29 -0.58 2.10 -17.25
C ALA A 29 -0.54 0.61 -17.61
N PHE A 30 -1.00 -0.27 -16.72
CA PHE A 30 -0.77 -1.72 -16.78
C PHE A 30 0.73 -2.05 -16.91
N SER A 31 1.55 -1.24 -16.24
CA SER A 31 3.00 -1.41 -16.18
C SER A 31 3.38 -2.52 -15.21
N LYS A 32 4.66 -2.92 -15.24
CA LYS A 32 5.20 -3.91 -14.29
C LYS A 32 5.11 -3.38 -12.86
N GLU A 33 5.34 -2.08 -12.67
CA GLU A 33 5.25 -1.38 -11.39
C GLU A 33 3.81 -1.40 -10.86
N ASP A 34 2.82 -1.17 -11.73
CA ASP A 34 1.40 -1.26 -11.37
C ASP A 34 1.01 -2.67 -10.94
N ASP A 35 1.48 -3.68 -11.68
CA ASP A 35 1.26 -5.09 -11.34
C ASP A 35 1.93 -5.46 -10.01
N ILE A 36 3.12 -4.92 -9.72
CA ILE A 36 3.80 -5.13 -8.43
C ILE A 36 2.95 -4.52 -7.30
N ASN A 37 2.57 -3.25 -7.41
CA ASN A 37 1.73 -2.57 -6.41
C ASN A 37 0.40 -3.31 -6.20
N TYR A 38 -0.26 -3.68 -7.30
CA TYR A 38 -1.50 -4.45 -7.24
C TYR A 38 -1.27 -5.81 -6.57
N ASN A 39 -0.27 -6.60 -6.97
CA ASN A 39 -0.06 -7.93 -6.39
C ASN A 39 0.37 -7.88 -4.92
N LEU A 40 1.12 -6.86 -4.49
CA LEU A 40 1.48 -6.63 -3.09
C LEU A 40 0.30 -6.16 -2.24
N GLY A 41 -0.80 -5.70 -2.85
CA GLY A 41 -1.89 -5.06 -2.13
C GLY A 41 -1.61 -3.60 -1.76
N ASN A 42 -0.53 -3.02 -2.27
CA ASN A 42 -0.19 -1.61 -2.14
C ASN A 42 -0.89 -0.79 -3.24
N TYR A 43 -2.22 -0.92 -3.32
CA TYR A 43 -3.02 -0.37 -4.42
C TYR A 43 -4.41 -0.05 -3.90
N PHE A 44 -4.69 1.25 -3.74
CA PHE A 44 -5.89 1.76 -3.07
C PHE A 44 -6.70 2.64 -4.01
N GLU A 45 -8.03 2.53 -3.92
CA GLU A 45 -8.95 3.37 -4.70
C GLU A 45 -8.96 4.81 -4.17
N THR A 46 -8.84 4.96 -2.86
CA THR A 46 -8.89 6.27 -2.20
C THR A 46 -7.62 6.57 -1.42
N LYS A 47 -7.29 7.87 -1.34
CA LYS A 47 -6.20 8.37 -0.49
C LYS A 47 -6.41 8.00 0.98
N GLU A 48 -7.65 8.07 1.47
CA GLU A 48 -7.99 7.78 2.86
C GLU A 48 -7.70 6.32 3.25
N GLU A 49 -8.01 5.36 2.36
CA GLU A 49 -7.66 3.95 2.58
C GLU A 49 -6.14 3.74 2.66
N ALA A 50 -5.39 4.38 1.74
CA ALA A 50 -3.94 4.32 1.72
C ALA A 50 -3.33 4.94 2.99
N GLU A 51 -3.84 6.09 3.45
CA GLU A 51 -3.38 6.75 4.69
C GLU A 51 -3.64 5.90 5.94
N LYS A 52 -4.84 5.30 6.06
CA LYS A 52 -5.15 4.39 7.18
C LYS A 52 -4.22 3.17 7.17
N CYS A 53 -3.94 2.62 5.99
CA CYS A 53 -3.03 1.49 5.86
C CYS A 53 -1.56 1.90 6.16
N ALA A 54 -1.12 3.08 5.73
CA ALA A 54 0.21 3.60 6.01
C ALA A 54 0.45 3.77 7.52
N GLU A 55 -0.49 4.36 8.24
CA GLU A 55 -0.41 4.51 9.70
C GLU A 55 -0.41 3.14 10.41
N TYR A 56 -1.20 2.18 9.92
CA TYR A 56 -1.19 0.82 10.44
C TYR A 56 0.17 0.12 10.24
N ILE A 57 0.73 0.17 9.03
CA ILE A 57 2.05 -0.43 8.74
C ILE A 57 3.13 0.21 9.60
N LYS A 58 3.13 1.54 9.71
CA LYS A 58 4.08 2.27 10.56
C LYS A 58 4.01 1.81 12.00
N LYS A 59 2.81 1.66 12.55
CA LYS A 59 2.60 1.12 13.90
C LYS A 59 3.15 -0.31 14.04
N CYS A 60 2.84 -1.20 13.08
CA CYS A 60 3.33 -2.59 13.12
C CYS A 60 4.85 -2.69 13.07
N VAL A 61 5.52 -1.86 12.27
CA VAL A 61 6.99 -1.83 12.18
C VAL A 61 7.59 -1.35 13.50
N LEU A 62 7.04 -0.29 14.12
CA LEU A 62 7.49 0.20 15.42
C LEU A 62 7.32 -0.86 16.51
N GLU A 63 6.14 -1.48 16.61
CA GLU A 63 5.87 -2.56 17.57
C GLU A 63 6.80 -3.77 17.37
N TRP A 64 7.19 -4.06 16.14
CA TRP A 64 8.14 -5.15 15.85
C TRP A 64 9.52 -4.86 16.43
N HIS A 65 10.00 -3.62 16.28
CA HIS A 65 11.27 -3.21 16.87
C HIS A 65 11.22 -3.20 18.40
N GLU A 66 10.17 -2.62 19.00
CA GLU A 66 9.99 -2.61 20.46
C GLU A 66 9.98 -4.02 21.05
N LYS A 67 9.28 -4.98 20.42
CA LYS A 67 9.23 -6.38 20.90
C LYS A 67 10.58 -7.09 20.79
N ARG A 68 11.41 -6.71 19.83
CA ARG A 68 12.74 -7.31 19.65
C ARG A 68 13.73 -6.74 20.67
N ASP A 69 13.66 -5.45 20.92
CA ASP A 69 14.54 -4.77 21.88
C ASP A 69 14.18 -5.11 23.34
N ASN A 70 12.92 -5.52 23.61
CA ASN A 70 12.47 -6.00 24.93
C ASN A 70 12.74 -7.50 25.19
N ASN A 71 13.29 -8.24 24.23
CA ASN A 71 13.66 -9.65 24.36
C ASN A 71 15.19 -9.85 24.49
N GLU A 72 15.94 -8.76 24.72
CA GLU A 72 17.29 -8.75 25.31
C GLU A 72 17.20 -8.53 26.83
#